data_AF-A0AAP9LDC2-F1
#
_entry.id   AF-A0AAP9LDC2-F1
#
_cell.length_a   1.000
_cell.length_b   1.000
_cell.length_c   1.000
_cell.angle_alpha   90.00
_cell.angle_beta   90.00
_cell.angle_gamma   90.00
#
_symmetry.space_group_name_H-M   'P 1'
#
loop_
_entity.id
_entity.type
_entity.pdbx_description
1 polymer ?
#
loop_
_entity_poly.entity_id
_entity_poly.type
_entity_poly.pdbx_seq_one_letter_code
_entity_poly.pdbx_strand_id
1 'polypeptide(L)'
;MSKDIVLTAEQHPLTWRLRADKQPVWLDEYRSKNGYVAAQKALTGMAQDEVVSLVKDAGLKGRGGAGFSTGLKWSLMPKDESMNIRYLLCNADEMEPGTYKDRLLMEQEPHLLVEGMLISAFALKAYRGYIFLRGEYIEAAVHLRRAIEEAKAAGLLGKNILGSGFDFELFVHTGAGRYICGEETALINSLEGRRANPRSKPPFPASAGVWGKPTCVNNVETLCNVPAIIEHGAAWYQGLSAGKSKDAGTKLMGFSGRVKNPGLWELPFGTTAREILEDYAGGMRDGLKLKAWQPGGAGTDFLTESHLDLPMDFEHIAKAGSRMGTALAMAVDHEINMVSLTRNLEEFFSRESCGWCTPCRDGLPWSVKILRALENGEGQPGDIETLEQLCRFLGPGNTFCAHAPGAVEPLQSAIKYFREEFEAGISKQYLGNLKAIGGIQPNLLKERW
;
A
#
# COMPACT_ATOMS: atom_id res chain seq x y z
N MET A 1 11.04 4.32 27.35
CA MET A 1 11.35 5.65 26.77
C MET A 1 11.42 5.43 25.27
N SER A 2 10.81 6.29 24.45
CA SER A 2 10.92 6.17 22.99
C SER A 2 12.38 6.39 22.59
N LYS A 3 12.90 5.58 21.67
CA LYS A 3 14.26 5.68 21.16
C LYS A 3 14.43 7.04 20.46
N ASP A 4 15.40 7.86 20.88
CA ASP A 4 15.75 9.10 20.16
C ASP A 4 16.31 8.73 18.78
N ILE A 5 15.64 9.18 17.72
CA ILE A 5 15.98 8.82 16.35
C ILE A 5 16.76 9.97 15.74
N VAL A 6 18.06 9.74 15.53
CA VAL A 6 18.91 10.70 14.82
C VAL A 6 18.76 10.44 13.33
N LEU A 7 18.05 11.34 12.64
CA LEU A 7 17.89 11.28 11.19
C LEU A 7 19.14 11.84 10.51
N THR A 8 19.75 11.03 9.64
CA THR A 8 21.00 11.34 8.94
C THR A 8 20.86 11.11 7.44
N ALA A 9 21.56 11.88 6.62
CA ALA A 9 21.49 11.76 5.16
C ALA A 9 21.96 10.38 4.68
N GLU A 10 22.92 9.78 5.40
CA GLU A 10 23.54 8.50 5.05
C GLU A 10 22.62 7.30 5.26
N GLN A 11 21.64 7.40 6.16
CA GLN A 11 20.80 6.27 6.58
C GLN A 11 19.31 6.49 6.34
N HIS A 12 18.86 7.73 6.18
CA HIS A 12 17.44 8.10 6.16
C HIS A 12 17.09 8.92 4.91
N PRO A 13 17.24 8.37 3.69
CA PRO A 13 17.06 9.13 2.44
C PRO A 13 15.73 9.87 2.29
N LEU A 14 14.67 9.42 2.96
CA LEU A 14 13.34 9.99 2.83
C LEU A 14 13.04 11.07 3.88
N THR A 15 13.66 10.99 5.07
CA THR A 15 13.20 11.76 6.24
C THR A 15 14.25 12.69 6.84
N TRP A 16 15.52 12.59 6.46
CA TRP A 16 16.59 13.41 7.06
C TRP A 16 16.42 14.92 6.85
N ARG A 17 15.68 15.34 5.83
CA ARG A 17 15.43 16.77 5.53
C ARG A 17 14.26 17.36 6.31
N LEU A 18 13.43 16.51 6.94
CA LEU A 18 12.22 16.92 7.62
C LEU A 18 12.51 17.95 8.71
N ARG A 19 11.59 18.90 8.86
CA ARG A 19 11.67 19.95 9.86
C ARG A 19 11.00 19.50 11.16
N ALA A 20 11.58 19.87 12.29
CA ALA A 20 11.01 19.56 13.61
C ALA A 20 9.64 20.23 13.84
N ASP A 21 9.38 21.37 13.20
CA ASP A 21 8.10 22.08 13.23
C ASP A 21 7.03 21.50 12.28
N LYS A 22 7.36 20.41 11.56
CA LYS A 22 6.51 19.73 10.58
C LYS A 22 6.05 20.62 9.42
N GLN A 23 6.67 21.79 9.23
CA GLN A 23 6.43 22.60 8.05
C GLN A 23 7.07 21.97 6.82
N PRO A 24 6.57 22.26 5.61
CA PRO A 24 7.14 21.67 4.40
C PRO A 24 8.53 22.24 4.08
N VAL A 25 9.40 21.39 3.54
CA VAL A 25 10.70 21.77 2.99
C VAL A 25 10.48 22.29 1.56
N TRP A 26 10.47 23.62 1.42
CA TRP A 26 10.28 24.32 0.15
C TRP A 26 11.57 24.36 -0.69
N LEU A 27 11.46 24.79 -1.96
CA LEU A 27 12.51 24.67 -2.97
C LEU A 27 13.91 25.10 -2.51
N ASP A 28 14.04 26.29 -1.90
CA ASP A 28 15.34 26.84 -1.50
C ASP A 28 16.01 26.02 -0.39
N GLU A 29 15.22 25.60 0.60
CA GLU A 29 15.71 24.74 1.68
C GLU A 29 16.06 23.36 1.14
N TYR A 30 15.20 22.79 0.27
CA TYR A 30 15.46 21.50 -0.37
C TYR A 30 16.78 21.54 -1.15
N ARG A 31 17.02 22.59 -1.95
CA ARG A 31 18.29 22.81 -2.68
C ARG A 31 19.49 22.97 -1.77
N SER A 32 19.38 23.72 -0.67
CA SER A 32 20.46 23.85 0.31
C SER A 32 20.85 22.53 0.98
N LYS A 33 19.93 21.55 0.98
CA LYS A 33 20.10 20.19 1.48
C LYS A 33 20.30 19.18 0.33
N ASN A 34 21.05 19.58 -0.70
CA ASN A 34 21.40 18.78 -1.88
C ASN A 34 20.21 18.31 -2.75
N GLY A 35 19.07 18.98 -2.66
CA GLY A 35 17.93 18.70 -3.54
C GLY A 35 18.20 19.06 -5.01
N TYR A 36 17.63 18.30 -5.93
CA TYR A 36 17.83 18.40 -7.39
C TYR A 36 19.25 18.08 -7.91
N VAL A 37 20.20 17.72 -7.03
CA VAL A 37 21.54 17.27 -7.43
C VAL A 37 21.47 15.95 -8.19
N ALA A 38 20.61 15.02 -7.75
CA ALA A 38 20.41 13.74 -8.42
C ALA A 38 19.74 13.93 -9.79
N ALA A 39 18.76 14.84 -9.89
CA ALA A 39 18.17 15.21 -11.17
C ALA A 39 19.19 15.81 -12.14
N GLN A 40 20.06 16.72 -11.67
CA GLN A 40 21.12 17.26 -12.50
C GLN A 40 22.07 16.16 -12.99
N LYS A 41 22.54 15.29 -12.09
CA LYS A 41 23.39 14.13 -12.43
C LYS A 41 22.76 13.23 -13.49
N ALA A 42 21.48 12.87 -13.33
CA ALA A 42 20.77 12.03 -14.27
C ALA A 42 20.62 12.69 -15.64
N LEU A 43 20.10 13.92 -15.70
CA LEU A 43 19.73 14.57 -16.95
C LEU A 43 20.92 15.06 -17.77
N THR A 44 22.06 15.38 -17.14
CA THR A 44 23.24 15.89 -17.87
C THR A 44 24.35 14.87 -18.05
N GLY A 45 24.29 13.73 -17.34
CA GLY A 45 25.42 12.80 -17.25
C GLY A 45 25.09 11.33 -17.39
N MET A 46 23.82 10.95 -17.56
CA MET A 46 23.41 9.55 -17.69
C MET A 46 22.50 9.33 -18.90
N ALA A 47 22.63 8.19 -19.55
CA ALA A 47 21.62 7.70 -20.48
C ALA A 47 20.38 7.18 -19.72
N GLN A 48 19.21 7.23 -20.35
CA GLN A 48 17.96 6.79 -19.71
C GLN A 48 18.02 5.32 -19.25
N ASP A 49 18.62 4.45 -20.07
CA ASP A 49 18.78 3.01 -19.77
C ASP A 49 19.74 2.75 -18.59
N GLU A 50 20.71 3.65 -18.36
CA GLU A 50 21.60 3.57 -17.19
C GLU A 50 20.83 3.87 -15.90
N VAL A 51 19.91 4.84 -15.93
CA VAL A 51 19.03 5.15 -14.78
C VAL A 51 18.13 3.95 -14.46
N VAL A 52 17.54 3.31 -15.48
CA VAL A 52 16.72 2.09 -15.29
C VAL A 52 17.54 0.95 -14.70
N SER A 53 18.75 0.74 -15.22
CA SER A 53 19.66 -0.32 -14.76
C SER A 53 20.10 -0.07 -13.32
N LEU A 54 20.46 1.17 -12.97
CA LEU A 54 20.86 1.53 -11.61
C LEU A 54 19.74 1.28 -10.60
N VAL A 55 18.49 1.66 -10.90
CA VAL A 55 17.33 1.40 -10.03
C VAL A 55 17.03 -0.10 -9.91
N LYS A 56 17.24 -0.87 -11.00
CA LYS A 56 17.12 -2.33 -10.99
C LYS A 56 18.18 -2.97 -10.11
N ASP A 57 19.44 -2.56 -10.27
CA ASP A 57 20.58 -3.09 -9.54
C ASP A 57 20.52 -2.72 -8.06
N ALA A 58 20.01 -1.52 -7.73
CA ALA A 58 19.72 -1.13 -6.35
C ALA A 58 18.71 -2.07 -5.67
N GLY A 59 17.92 -2.84 -6.43
CA GLY A 59 16.93 -3.76 -5.86
C GLY A 59 15.69 -3.06 -5.28
N LEU A 60 15.38 -1.83 -5.74
CA LEU A 60 14.21 -1.09 -5.28
C LEU A 60 12.92 -1.86 -5.57
N LYS A 61 12.22 -2.29 -4.52
CA LYS A 61 10.89 -2.89 -4.60
C LYS A 61 9.78 -1.83 -4.47
N GLY A 62 8.66 -2.06 -5.12
CA GLY A 62 7.48 -1.20 -5.04
C GLY A 62 6.98 -1.06 -3.59
N ARG A 63 6.69 0.17 -3.19
CA ARG A 63 6.38 0.56 -1.80
C ARG A 63 4.87 0.69 -1.53
N GLY A 64 4.04 0.40 -2.53
CA GLY A 64 2.57 0.46 -2.44
C GLY A 64 1.88 -0.85 -2.05
N GLY A 65 2.60 -1.86 -1.54
CA GLY A 65 1.99 -3.12 -1.09
C GLY A 65 2.61 -4.38 -1.69
N ALA A 66 2.58 -4.48 -3.02
CA ALA A 66 2.90 -5.73 -3.73
C ALA A 66 4.40 -6.09 -3.80
N GLY A 67 5.32 -5.16 -3.52
CA GLY A 67 6.76 -5.44 -3.50
C GLY A 67 7.40 -5.79 -4.86
N PHE A 68 6.75 -5.51 -5.99
CA PHE A 68 7.28 -5.79 -7.32
C PHE A 68 8.56 -4.99 -7.60
N SER A 69 9.56 -5.57 -8.28
CA SER A 69 10.82 -4.88 -8.60
C SER A 69 10.57 -3.66 -9.50
N THR A 70 10.92 -2.48 -9.02
CA THR A 70 10.69 -1.21 -9.72
C THR A 70 11.52 -1.12 -10.99
N GLY A 71 12.80 -1.47 -10.94
CA GLY A 71 13.65 -1.49 -12.13
C GLY A 71 13.20 -2.51 -13.17
N LEU A 72 12.71 -3.69 -12.74
CA LEU A 72 12.08 -4.64 -13.66
C LEU A 72 10.82 -4.04 -14.28
N LYS A 73 9.96 -3.39 -13.48
CA LYS A 73 8.74 -2.72 -13.97
C LYS A 73 9.06 -1.69 -15.04
N TRP A 74 10.08 -0.87 -14.81
CA TRP A 74 10.53 0.14 -15.76
C TRP A 74 11.05 -0.48 -17.05
N SER A 75 11.77 -1.60 -16.96
CA SER A 75 12.26 -2.33 -18.15
C SER A 75 11.17 -2.93 -19.04
N LEU A 76 9.92 -3.02 -18.56
CA LEU A 76 8.77 -3.46 -19.36
C LEU A 76 8.20 -2.36 -20.25
N MET A 77 8.62 -1.11 -20.08
CA MET A 77 8.22 -0.02 -20.96
C MET A 77 8.81 -0.25 -22.37
N PRO A 78 8.06 0.08 -23.44
CA PRO A 78 8.48 -0.20 -24.80
C PRO A 78 9.80 0.52 -25.13
N LYS A 79 10.68 -0.17 -25.86
CA LYS A 79 11.92 0.41 -26.39
C LYS A 79 11.74 1.13 -27.72
N ASP A 80 10.58 0.93 -28.36
CA ASP A 80 10.25 1.55 -29.64
C ASP A 80 10.15 3.08 -29.48
N GLU A 81 11.07 3.80 -30.11
CA GLU A 81 11.14 5.26 -30.11
C GLU A 81 9.98 5.90 -30.88
N SER A 82 9.31 5.17 -31.78
CA SER A 82 8.11 5.66 -32.47
C SER A 82 6.93 5.87 -31.51
N MET A 83 6.96 5.19 -30.35
CA MET A 83 6.01 5.40 -29.24
C MET A 83 6.51 6.51 -28.31
N ASN A 84 6.60 7.73 -28.85
CA ASN A 84 7.14 8.90 -28.14
C ASN A 84 6.17 9.53 -27.11
N ILE A 85 4.90 9.14 -27.11
CA ILE A 85 3.91 9.57 -26.10
C ILE A 85 3.83 8.52 -25.01
N ARG A 86 4.44 8.80 -23.86
CA ARG A 86 4.49 7.92 -22.68
C ARG A 86 4.13 8.69 -21.42
N TYR A 87 3.49 8.01 -20.47
CA TYR A 87 3.03 8.62 -19.23
C TYR A 87 3.66 7.97 -18.01
N LEU A 88 3.90 8.78 -16.98
CA LEU A 88 4.27 8.33 -15.64
C LEU A 88 3.17 8.73 -14.65
N LEU A 89 2.61 7.77 -13.95
CA LEU A 89 1.64 8.04 -12.88
C LEU A 89 2.27 7.80 -11.52
N CYS A 90 2.13 8.79 -10.63
CA CYS A 90 2.34 8.58 -9.21
C CYS A 90 1.00 8.21 -8.57
N ASN A 91 0.94 7.01 -8.00
CA ASN A 91 -0.18 6.57 -7.18
C ASN A 91 -0.03 7.16 -5.76
N ALA A 92 -0.76 8.25 -5.52
CA ALA A 92 -0.90 8.95 -4.26
C ALA A 92 -2.32 8.78 -3.68
N ASP A 93 -3.07 7.76 -4.12
CA ASP A 93 -4.38 7.40 -3.57
C ASP A 93 -4.22 6.47 -2.36
N GLU A 94 -3.61 7.01 -1.31
CA GLU A 94 -3.30 6.29 -0.07
C GLU A 94 -4.58 6.14 0.79
N MET A 95 -5.44 5.20 0.41
CA MET A 95 -6.71 4.93 1.11
C MET A 95 -6.71 3.62 1.91
N GLU A 96 -5.61 2.86 1.90
CA GLU A 96 -5.45 1.68 2.75
C GLU A 96 -5.60 2.10 4.23
N PRO A 97 -6.55 1.50 4.98
CA PRO A 97 -6.74 1.86 6.38
C PRO A 97 -5.46 1.69 7.21
N GLY A 98 -5.15 2.69 8.02
CA GLY A 98 -3.94 2.72 8.84
C GLY A 98 -2.70 3.25 8.11
N THR A 99 -2.76 3.48 6.80
CA THR A 99 -1.62 3.96 6.00
C THR A 99 -1.66 5.49 5.81
N TYR A 100 -0.55 6.17 6.13
CA TYR A 100 -0.38 7.62 6.00
C TYR A 100 1.08 8.05 5.71
N LYS A 101 1.86 7.14 5.12
CA LYS A 101 3.29 7.31 4.82
C LYS A 101 3.54 8.22 3.62
N ASP A 102 2.69 8.13 2.61
CA ASP A 102 2.76 8.94 1.40
C ASP A 102 2.30 10.36 1.72
N ARG A 103 1.28 10.50 2.60
CA ARG A 103 0.87 11.80 3.15
C ARG A 103 2.04 12.58 3.73
N LEU A 104 2.84 11.94 4.59
CA LEU A 104 4.03 12.56 5.21
C LEU A 104 4.92 13.19 4.13
N LEU A 105 5.29 12.41 3.12
CA LEU A 105 6.19 12.84 2.05
C LEU A 105 5.58 13.96 1.21
N MET A 106 4.30 13.87 0.86
CA MET A 106 3.65 14.89 0.02
C MET A 106 3.39 16.20 0.77
N GLU A 107 3.09 16.13 2.06
CA GLU A 107 2.84 17.32 2.87
C GLU A 107 4.14 17.98 3.32
N GLN A 108 5.19 17.23 3.67
CA GLN A 108 6.41 17.80 4.27
C GLN A 108 7.62 17.82 3.33
N GLU A 109 7.72 16.93 2.34
CA GLU A 109 8.84 16.84 1.38
C GLU A 109 8.34 16.87 -0.09
N PRO A 110 7.48 17.83 -0.49
CA PRO A 110 6.86 17.79 -1.82
C PRO A 110 7.89 17.85 -2.96
N HIS A 111 9.02 18.54 -2.78
CA HIS A 111 10.09 18.59 -3.78
C HIS A 111 10.84 17.26 -3.96
N LEU A 112 10.94 16.42 -2.92
CA LEU A 112 11.51 15.09 -3.03
C LEU A 112 10.71 14.22 -4.00
N LEU A 113 9.37 14.28 -3.92
CA LEU A 113 8.51 13.60 -4.88
C LEU A 113 8.66 14.18 -6.29
N VAL A 114 8.67 15.50 -6.43
CA VAL A 114 8.83 16.16 -7.74
C VAL A 114 10.16 15.77 -8.41
N GLU A 115 11.26 15.77 -7.66
CA GLU A 115 12.57 15.32 -8.15
C GLU A 115 12.54 13.84 -8.55
N GLY A 116 11.98 12.98 -7.70
CA GLY A 116 11.82 11.55 -7.99
C GLY A 116 11.00 11.29 -9.26
N MET A 117 9.93 12.06 -9.46
CA MET A 117 9.12 12.01 -10.69
C MET A 117 9.89 12.48 -11.92
N LEU A 118 10.67 13.55 -11.82
CA LEU A 118 11.49 14.08 -12.92
C LEU A 118 12.51 13.04 -13.40
N ILE A 119 13.28 12.46 -12.46
CA ILE A 119 14.28 11.44 -12.78
C ILE A 119 13.63 10.20 -13.39
N SER A 120 12.52 9.74 -12.79
CA SER A 120 11.78 8.57 -13.27
C SER A 120 11.20 8.83 -14.66
N ALA A 121 10.68 10.03 -14.93
CA ALA A 121 10.16 10.40 -16.23
C ALA A 121 11.26 10.42 -17.30
N PHE A 122 12.45 10.94 -16.97
CA PHE A 122 13.62 10.88 -17.84
C PHE A 122 13.97 9.43 -18.18
N ALA A 123 14.11 8.56 -17.18
CA ALA A 123 14.42 7.14 -17.37
C ALA A 123 13.40 6.42 -18.28
N LEU A 124 12.13 6.78 -18.14
CA LEU A 124 11.02 6.14 -18.86
C LEU A 124 10.67 6.81 -20.20
N LYS A 125 11.35 7.92 -20.54
CA LYS A 125 11.04 8.80 -21.68
C LYS A 125 9.59 9.29 -21.64
N ALA A 126 9.07 9.55 -20.44
CA ALA A 126 7.72 10.04 -20.24
C ALA A 126 7.71 11.57 -20.36
N TYR A 127 6.97 12.09 -21.33
CA TYR A 127 6.85 13.54 -21.53
C TYR A 127 5.88 14.19 -20.53
N ARG A 128 4.97 13.39 -19.93
CA ARG A 128 3.97 13.89 -18.99
C ARG A 128 3.73 12.94 -17.83
N GLY A 129 3.63 13.51 -16.64
CA GLY A 129 3.34 12.81 -15.40
C GLY A 129 2.09 13.33 -14.71
N TYR A 130 1.41 12.44 -13.99
CA TYR A 130 0.27 12.80 -13.14
C TYR A 130 0.47 12.21 -11.74
N ILE A 131 0.33 13.06 -10.72
CA ILE A 131 0.14 12.63 -9.34
C ILE A 131 -1.35 12.44 -9.13
N PHE A 132 -1.79 11.19 -9.08
CA PHE A 132 -3.18 10.85 -8.80
C PHE A 132 -3.35 10.77 -7.29
N LEU A 133 -3.93 11.83 -6.72
CA LEU A 133 -4.02 12.08 -5.28
C LEU A 133 -5.43 11.83 -4.79
N ARG A 134 -5.59 11.21 -3.62
CA ARG A 134 -6.92 11.08 -2.99
C ARG A 134 -7.55 12.44 -2.69
N GLY A 135 -8.87 12.53 -2.82
CA GLY A 135 -9.61 13.79 -2.69
C GLY A 135 -9.54 14.42 -1.29
N GLU A 136 -9.32 13.62 -0.25
CA GLU A 136 -9.27 14.11 1.14
C GLU A 136 -7.94 14.76 1.52
N TYR A 137 -6.86 14.53 0.76
CA TYR A 137 -5.54 15.11 1.04
C TYR A 137 -5.43 16.53 0.47
N ILE A 138 -6.26 17.43 0.99
CA ILE A 138 -6.37 18.83 0.53
C ILE A 138 -5.03 19.57 0.73
N GLU A 139 -4.39 19.41 1.88
CA GLU A 139 -3.12 20.05 2.21
C GLU A 139 -2.00 19.57 1.27
N ALA A 140 -1.84 18.26 1.10
CA ALA A 140 -0.92 17.69 0.13
C ALA A 140 -1.17 18.24 -1.29
N ALA A 141 -2.43 18.40 -1.71
CA ALA A 141 -2.75 18.95 -3.02
C ALA A 141 -2.28 20.40 -3.18
N VAL A 142 -2.38 21.22 -2.12
CA VAL A 142 -1.86 22.59 -2.11
C VAL A 142 -0.34 22.59 -2.18
N HIS A 143 0.33 21.79 -1.34
CA HIS A 143 1.80 21.73 -1.27
C HIS A 143 2.41 21.21 -2.57
N LEU A 144 1.84 20.16 -3.15
CA LEU A 144 2.32 19.60 -4.42
C LEU A 144 2.11 20.58 -5.59
N ARG A 145 0.97 21.26 -5.68
CA ARG A 145 0.75 22.29 -6.71
C ARG A 145 1.78 23.41 -6.57
N ARG A 146 2.02 23.88 -5.35
CA ARG A 146 3.04 24.91 -5.07
C ARG A 146 4.43 24.43 -5.49
N ALA A 147 4.85 23.24 -5.07
CA ALA A 147 6.17 22.69 -5.39
C ALA A 147 6.36 22.48 -6.91
N ILE A 148 5.31 22.10 -7.64
CA ILE A 148 5.33 22.01 -9.11
C ILE A 148 5.52 23.38 -9.74
N GLU A 149 4.81 24.42 -9.27
CA GLU A 149 4.99 25.78 -9.79
C GLU A 149 6.38 26.35 -9.45
N GLU A 150 6.90 26.11 -8.24
CA GLU A 150 8.27 26.47 -7.85
C GLU A 150 9.30 25.78 -8.76
N ALA A 151 9.14 24.48 -9.02
CA ALA A 151 10.03 23.72 -9.90
C ALA A 151 9.95 24.18 -11.37
N LYS A 152 8.76 24.53 -11.88
CA LYS A 152 8.59 25.13 -13.21
C LYS A 152 9.29 26.48 -13.31
N ALA A 153 9.05 27.38 -12.35
CA ALA A 153 9.66 28.70 -12.32
C ALA A 153 11.20 28.64 -12.28
N ALA A 154 11.73 27.58 -11.67
CA ALA A 154 13.17 27.34 -11.57
C ALA A 154 13.76 26.54 -12.74
N GLY A 155 13.00 26.24 -13.80
CA GLY A 155 13.45 25.53 -14.99
C GLY A 155 13.72 24.03 -14.77
N LEU A 156 13.16 23.44 -13.71
CA LEU A 156 13.28 22.02 -13.35
C LEU A 156 12.13 21.17 -13.92
N LEU A 157 11.09 21.81 -14.46
CA LEU A 157 9.97 21.19 -15.17
C LEU A 157 9.63 22.04 -16.40
N GLY A 158 8.99 21.45 -17.39
CA GLY A 158 8.63 22.11 -18.64
C GLY A 158 9.51 21.65 -19.80
N LYS A 159 10.01 22.59 -20.61
CA LYS A 159 10.78 22.30 -21.82
C LYS A 159 12.28 22.40 -21.59
N ASN A 160 13.04 21.54 -22.26
CA ASN A 160 14.49 21.52 -22.31
C ASN A 160 15.13 21.66 -20.93
N ILE A 161 14.70 20.81 -20.00
CA ILE A 161 15.05 20.88 -18.58
C ILE A 161 16.56 20.77 -18.43
N LEU A 162 17.18 21.75 -17.75
CA LEU A 162 18.63 21.87 -17.58
C LEU A 162 19.45 21.84 -18.90
N GLY A 163 18.83 22.19 -20.03
CA GLY A 163 19.49 22.14 -21.35
C GLY A 163 19.71 20.72 -21.89
N SER A 164 19.08 19.70 -21.30
CA SER A 164 19.27 18.29 -21.65
C SER A 164 18.58 17.83 -22.94
N GLY A 165 17.70 18.66 -23.50
CA GLY A 165 16.78 18.27 -24.58
C GLY A 165 15.57 17.45 -24.12
N PHE A 166 15.41 17.19 -22.82
CA PHE A 166 14.27 16.48 -22.25
C PHE A 166 13.17 17.45 -21.79
N ASP A 167 11.94 17.12 -22.17
CA ASP A 167 10.72 17.85 -21.78
C ASP A 167 9.90 16.99 -20.80
N PHE A 168 9.39 17.60 -19.73
CA PHE A 168 8.50 16.93 -18.79
C PHE A 168 7.49 17.87 -18.15
N GLU A 169 6.20 17.54 -18.28
CA GLU A 169 5.11 18.24 -17.62
C GLU A 169 4.53 17.39 -16.48
N LEU A 170 4.32 17.99 -15.31
CA LEU A 170 3.77 17.32 -14.14
C LEU A 170 2.48 18.00 -13.66
N PHE A 171 1.47 17.19 -13.36
CA PHE A 171 0.14 17.64 -12.95
C PHE A 171 -0.34 16.92 -11.69
N VAL A 172 -1.07 17.62 -10.83
CA VAL A 172 -1.83 17.00 -9.73
C VAL A 172 -3.27 16.76 -10.19
N HIS A 173 -3.72 15.52 -10.11
CA HIS A 173 -5.10 15.12 -10.34
C HIS A 173 -5.70 14.59 -9.04
N THR A 174 -6.70 15.28 -8.50
CA THR A 174 -7.39 14.86 -7.27
C THR A 174 -8.57 13.96 -7.61
N GLY A 175 -8.58 12.74 -7.07
CA GLY A 175 -9.69 11.80 -7.14
C GLY A 175 -10.86 12.18 -6.21
N ALA A 176 -11.84 11.28 -6.11
CA ALA A 176 -13.09 11.52 -5.38
C ALA A 176 -13.28 10.61 -4.14
N GLY A 177 -12.18 10.10 -3.56
CA GLY A 177 -12.22 9.34 -2.30
C GLY A 177 -12.77 7.92 -2.45
N ARG A 178 -12.14 7.09 -3.28
CA ARG A 178 -12.53 5.68 -3.45
C ARG A 178 -11.29 4.80 -3.41
N TYR A 179 -11.25 3.86 -2.45
CA TYR A 179 -10.06 3.02 -2.24
C TYR A 179 -9.69 2.18 -3.47
N ILE A 180 -10.68 1.76 -4.27
CA ILE A 180 -10.42 1.03 -5.52
C ILE A 180 -9.58 1.83 -6.52
N CYS A 181 -9.58 3.16 -6.47
CA CYS A 181 -8.74 3.99 -7.33
C CYS A 181 -7.24 3.84 -7.02
N GLY A 182 -6.86 3.26 -5.88
CA GLY A 182 -5.49 2.89 -5.55
C GLY A 182 -5.00 1.66 -6.33
N GLU A 183 -5.90 0.87 -6.93
CA GLU A 183 -5.50 -0.20 -7.86
C GLU A 183 -4.99 0.39 -9.17
N GLU A 184 -3.85 -0.09 -9.64
CA GLU A 184 -3.11 0.47 -10.77
C GLU A 184 -3.94 0.75 -12.03
N THR A 185 -4.82 -0.17 -12.43
CA THR A 185 -5.62 -0.02 -13.66
C THR A 185 -6.95 0.70 -13.43
N ALA A 186 -7.51 0.61 -12.22
CA ALA A 186 -8.64 1.43 -11.81
C ALA A 186 -8.24 2.92 -11.72
N LEU A 187 -7.05 3.21 -11.22
CA LEU A 187 -6.43 4.55 -11.22
C LEU A 187 -6.41 5.14 -12.63
N ILE A 188 -5.90 4.36 -13.59
CA ILE A 188 -5.85 4.75 -15.01
C ILE A 188 -7.26 5.08 -15.53
N ASN A 189 -8.25 4.23 -15.27
CA ASN A 189 -9.64 4.50 -15.68
C ASN A 189 -10.19 5.76 -15.01
N SER A 190 -9.92 5.96 -13.73
CA SER A 190 -10.39 7.15 -13.01
C SER A 190 -9.76 8.42 -13.57
N LEU A 191 -8.46 8.41 -13.86
CA LEU A 191 -7.73 9.53 -14.46
C LEU A 191 -8.27 9.88 -15.87
N GLU A 192 -8.71 8.88 -16.63
CA GLU A 192 -9.35 9.07 -17.93
C GLU A 192 -10.80 9.60 -17.85
N GLY A 193 -11.34 9.82 -16.64
CA GLY A 193 -12.72 10.26 -16.43
C GLY A 193 -13.75 9.13 -16.56
N ARG A 194 -13.32 7.87 -16.50
CA ARG A 194 -14.20 6.69 -16.51
C ARG A 194 -14.48 6.24 -15.08
N ARG A 195 -15.47 5.35 -14.92
CA ARG A 195 -15.65 4.63 -13.64
C ARG A 195 -14.39 3.81 -13.34
N ALA A 196 -13.93 3.87 -12.09
CA ALA A 196 -12.71 3.23 -11.60
C ALA A 196 -12.86 1.71 -11.41
N ASN A 197 -13.31 1.01 -12.45
CA ASN A 197 -13.25 -0.44 -12.50
C ASN A 197 -11.84 -0.84 -12.98
N PRO A 198 -11.16 -1.82 -12.36
CA PRO A 198 -9.90 -2.34 -12.88
C PRO A 198 -10.02 -2.83 -14.33
N ARG A 199 -8.90 -2.92 -15.05
CA ARG A 199 -8.83 -3.46 -16.42
C ARG A 199 -8.29 -4.88 -16.41
N SER A 200 -8.73 -5.70 -17.36
CA SER A 200 -8.16 -7.03 -17.56
C SER A 200 -6.70 -6.91 -18.00
N LYS A 201 -5.84 -7.75 -17.44
CA LYS A 201 -4.45 -7.92 -17.85
C LYS A 201 -4.33 -9.30 -18.52
N PRO A 202 -3.79 -9.45 -19.74
CA PRO A 202 -3.28 -8.42 -20.67
C PRO A 202 -4.36 -7.57 -21.40
N PRO A 203 -4.01 -6.41 -22.02
CA PRO A 203 -2.67 -5.80 -22.07
C PRO A 203 -2.26 -5.13 -20.76
N PHE A 204 -0.96 -5.15 -20.44
CA PHE A 204 -0.43 -4.48 -19.25
C PHE A 204 -0.29 -2.96 -19.47
N PRO A 205 -0.34 -2.13 -18.41
CA PRO A 205 -0.22 -0.67 -18.52
C PRO A 205 1.03 -0.19 -19.26
N ALA A 206 2.15 -0.91 -19.11
CA ALA A 206 3.40 -0.59 -19.80
C ALA A 206 3.25 -0.62 -21.32
N SER A 207 2.36 -1.46 -21.87
CA SER A 207 2.04 -1.50 -23.29
C SER A 207 0.88 -0.56 -23.65
N ALA A 208 -0.20 -0.59 -22.87
CA ALA A 208 -1.41 0.19 -23.11
C ALA A 208 -2.08 0.60 -21.80
N GLY A 209 -1.69 1.77 -21.28
CA GLY A 209 -2.22 2.37 -20.07
C GLY A 209 -3.17 3.54 -20.36
N VAL A 210 -2.83 4.73 -19.85
CA VAL A 210 -3.65 5.94 -19.97
C VAL A 210 -3.79 6.35 -21.44
N TRP A 211 -5.03 6.54 -21.87
CA TRP A 211 -5.42 6.86 -23.24
C TRP A 211 -4.82 5.89 -24.28
N GLY A 212 -4.63 4.63 -23.86
CA GLY A 212 -4.04 3.58 -24.70
C GLY A 212 -2.54 3.73 -24.97
N LYS A 213 -1.84 4.61 -24.22
CA LYS A 213 -0.41 4.85 -24.37
C LYS A 213 0.41 4.13 -23.29
N PRO A 214 1.68 3.81 -23.55
CA PRO A 214 2.58 3.23 -22.57
C PRO A 214 2.59 4.04 -21.28
N THR A 215 2.32 3.37 -20.16
CA THR A 215 2.21 4.03 -18.86
C THR A 215 2.89 3.19 -17.79
N CYS A 216 3.71 3.85 -16.97
CA CYS A 216 4.22 3.25 -15.74
C CYS A 216 3.55 3.91 -14.53
N VAL A 217 3.09 3.10 -13.57
CA VAL A 217 2.50 3.58 -12.31
C VAL A 217 3.43 3.23 -11.15
N ASN A 218 3.80 4.18 -10.30
CA ASN A 218 4.62 3.93 -9.12
C ASN A 218 4.02 4.64 -7.89
N ASN A 219 4.18 4.05 -6.72
CA ASN A 219 3.76 4.67 -5.45
C ASN A 219 4.67 5.86 -5.08
N VAL A 220 4.15 6.83 -4.32
CA VAL A 220 4.88 8.02 -3.84
C VAL A 220 6.23 7.64 -3.22
N GLU A 221 6.24 6.78 -2.19
CA GLU A 221 7.48 6.38 -1.51
C GLU A 221 8.48 5.70 -2.45
N THR A 222 8.00 4.95 -3.46
CA THR A 222 8.89 4.36 -4.49
C THR A 222 9.61 5.43 -5.28
N LEU A 223 8.90 6.46 -5.73
CA LEU A 223 9.48 7.55 -6.51
C LEU A 223 10.42 8.40 -5.64
N CYS A 224 10.09 8.62 -4.37
CA CYS A 224 10.93 9.38 -3.43
C CYS A 224 12.26 8.68 -3.09
N ASN A 225 12.37 7.36 -3.28
CA ASN A 225 13.64 6.64 -3.13
C ASN A 225 14.60 6.86 -4.32
N VAL A 226 14.09 7.25 -5.49
CA VAL A 226 14.89 7.33 -6.73
C VAL A 226 16.03 8.35 -6.63
N PRO A 227 15.84 9.59 -6.14
CA PRO A 227 16.91 10.58 -6.08
C PRO A 227 18.15 10.07 -5.33
N ALA A 228 17.97 9.50 -4.12
CA ALA A 228 19.07 9.00 -3.32
C ALA A 228 19.79 7.81 -3.98
N ILE A 229 19.07 6.93 -4.69
CA ILE A 229 19.67 5.84 -5.48
C ILE A 229 20.56 6.40 -6.59
N ILE A 230 20.12 7.45 -7.29
CA ILE A 230 20.92 8.08 -8.35
C ILE A 230 22.13 8.78 -7.77
N GLU A 231 21.99 9.46 -6.63
CA GLU A 231 23.06 10.19 -5.98
C GLU A 231 24.18 9.27 -5.51
N HIS A 232 23.84 8.25 -4.70
CA HIS A 232 24.81 7.43 -3.97
C HIS A 232 25.06 6.04 -4.60
N GLY A 233 24.21 5.61 -5.54
CA GLY A 233 24.37 4.35 -6.27
C GLY A 233 23.75 3.12 -5.58
N ALA A 234 23.72 2.01 -6.33
CA ALA A 234 23.08 0.76 -5.94
C ALA A 234 23.71 0.12 -4.70
N ALA A 235 25.04 0.10 -4.60
CA ALA A 235 25.74 -0.53 -3.48
C ALA A 235 25.43 0.17 -2.15
N TRP A 236 25.33 1.51 -2.15
CA TRP A 236 24.89 2.26 -0.98
C TRP A 236 23.47 1.88 -0.58
N TYR A 237 22.54 1.84 -1.53
CA TYR A 237 21.13 1.52 -1.25
C TYR A 237 20.95 0.10 -0.70
N GLN A 238 21.68 -0.88 -1.25
CA GLN A 238 21.73 -2.24 -0.73
C GLN A 238 22.34 -2.30 0.67
N GLY A 239 23.38 -1.49 0.93
CA GLY A 239 24.05 -1.40 2.22
C GLY A 239 23.17 -0.87 3.36
N LEU A 240 22.08 -0.14 3.06
CA LEU A 240 21.16 0.40 4.07
C LEU A 240 20.52 -0.68 4.95
N SER A 241 20.26 -1.88 4.42
CA SER A 241 19.72 -2.99 5.22
C SER A 241 20.74 -3.60 6.18
N ALA A 242 22.02 -3.20 6.09
CA ALA A 242 23.14 -3.72 6.88
C ALA A 242 23.22 -5.26 6.91
N GLY A 243 22.79 -5.92 5.83
CA GLY A 243 22.76 -7.39 5.72
C GLY A 243 21.66 -8.07 6.56
N LYS A 244 20.77 -7.31 7.21
CA LYS A 244 19.66 -7.85 8.02
C LYS A 244 18.52 -8.44 7.17
N SER A 245 18.42 -8.03 5.90
CA SER A 245 17.42 -8.52 4.96
C SER A 245 18.01 -8.62 3.54
N LYS A 246 17.43 -9.50 2.73
CA LYS A 246 17.67 -9.51 1.27
C LYS A 246 16.99 -8.35 0.56
N ASP A 247 16.00 -7.74 1.20
CA ASP A 247 15.36 -6.53 0.71
C ASP A 247 16.27 -5.32 0.95
N ALA A 248 16.48 -4.53 -0.10
CA ALA A 248 17.37 -3.37 -0.09
C ALA A 248 16.63 -2.09 0.30
N GLY A 249 17.39 -1.18 0.91
CA GLY A 249 16.97 0.17 1.26
C GLY A 249 16.23 0.30 2.59
N THR A 250 15.56 1.45 2.71
CA THR A 250 14.66 1.78 3.82
C THR A 250 13.20 1.67 3.39
N LYS A 251 12.34 1.66 4.40
CA LYS A 251 10.88 1.68 4.29
C LYS A 251 10.35 2.63 5.36
N LEU A 252 9.33 3.41 5.02
CA LEU A 252 8.50 4.06 6.03
C LEU A 252 7.64 2.98 6.72
N MET A 253 7.97 2.67 7.97
CA MET A 253 7.32 1.66 8.80
C MET A 253 6.76 2.27 10.08
N GLY A 254 5.72 1.68 10.65
CA GLY A 254 5.11 2.24 11.84
C GLY A 254 4.15 1.31 12.55
N PHE A 255 3.67 1.76 13.71
CA PHE A 255 2.57 1.14 14.43
C PHE A 255 1.46 2.15 14.69
N SER A 256 0.23 1.71 14.48
CA SER A 256 -1.02 2.38 14.84
C SER A 256 -1.81 1.54 15.86
N GLY A 257 -2.99 2.02 16.26
CA GLY A 257 -3.80 1.37 17.30
C GLY A 257 -3.49 1.90 18.70
N ARG A 258 -3.81 1.11 19.74
CA ARG A 258 -3.67 1.51 21.16
C ARG A 258 -2.25 1.29 21.70
N VAL A 259 -1.26 1.81 20.97
CA VAL A 259 0.14 1.92 21.39
C VAL A 259 0.41 3.27 22.09
N LYS A 260 1.54 3.40 22.80
CA LYS A 260 1.87 4.65 23.51
C LYS A 260 2.14 5.80 22.55
N ASN A 261 2.98 5.55 21.54
CA ASN A 261 3.41 6.53 20.56
C ASN A 261 3.11 6.02 19.14
N PRO A 262 1.86 6.11 18.66
CA PRO A 262 1.57 5.75 17.28
C PRO A 262 2.32 6.69 16.34
N GLY A 263 2.96 6.13 15.32
CA GLY A 263 3.87 6.92 14.51
C GLY A 263 4.43 6.17 13.32
N LEU A 264 5.28 6.90 12.59
CA LEU A 264 5.91 6.50 11.36
C LEU A 264 7.40 6.82 11.45
N TRP A 265 8.23 5.86 11.08
CA TRP A 265 9.68 5.96 11.13
C TRP A 265 10.28 5.38 9.85
N GLU A 266 11.29 6.05 9.31
CA GLU A 266 12.08 5.48 8.24
C GLU A 266 13.07 4.48 8.83
N LEU A 267 12.89 3.21 8.50
CA LEU A 267 13.69 2.12 9.05
C LEU A 267 14.26 1.25 7.91
N PRO A 268 15.47 0.70 8.09
CA PRO A 268 16.02 -0.25 7.14
C PRO A 268 15.20 -1.55 7.12
N PHE A 269 15.14 -2.21 5.97
CA PHE A 269 14.59 -3.57 5.92
C PHE A 269 15.39 -4.50 6.85
N GLY A 270 14.66 -5.39 7.52
CA GLY A 270 15.22 -6.33 8.49
C GLY A 270 15.07 -5.90 9.95
N THR A 271 14.64 -4.66 10.24
CA THR A 271 14.19 -4.28 11.59
C THR A 271 13.00 -5.16 12.02
N THR A 272 13.00 -5.67 13.25
CA THR A 272 11.95 -6.60 13.71
C THR A 272 10.68 -5.86 14.11
N ALA A 273 9.52 -6.51 13.98
CA ALA A 273 8.26 -5.90 14.43
C ALA A 273 8.27 -5.56 15.93
N ARG A 274 8.97 -6.36 16.75
CA ARG A 274 9.22 -6.10 18.18
C ARG A 274 9.96 -4.79 18.39
N GLU A 275 11.05 -4.57 17.66
CA GLU A 275 11.81 -3.32 17.77
C GLU A 275 10.91 -2.12 17.46
N ILE A 276 10.14 -2.17 16.37
CA ILE A 276 9.24 -1.07 16.01
C ILE A 276 8.15 -0.85 17.08
N LEU A 277 7.56 -1.92 17.62
CA LEU A 277 6.51 -1.82 18.63
C LEU A 277 7.05 -1.33 19.98
N GLU A 278 8.11 -1.95 20.50
CA GLU A 278 8.59 -1.73 21.87
C GLU A 278 9.51 -0.50 21.97
N ASP A 279 10.46 -0.33 21.04
CA ASP A 279 11.46 0.74 21.12
C ASP A 279 10.93 2.06 20.54
N TYR A 280 10.28 2.00 19.36
CA TYR A 280 9.82 3.19 18.65
C TYR A 280 8.43 3.61 19.14
N ALA A 281 7.44 2.72 19.07
CA ALA A 281 6.08 3.01 19.52
C ALA A 281 5.91 2.99 21.05
N GLY A 282 6.93 2.53 21.80
CA GLY A 282 6.93 2.51 23.27
C GLY A 282 6.04 1.42 23.89
N GLY A 283 5.65 0.42 23.11
CA GLY A 283 4.75 -0.66 23.50
C GLY A 283 3.27 -0.28 23.50
N MET A 284 2.44 -1.20 24.00
CA MET A 284 1.01 -0.97 24.20
C MET A 284 0.76 0.08 25.28
N ARG A 285 -0.39 0.77 25.23
CA ARG A 285 -0.81 1.68 26.32
C ARG A 285 -0.89 0.93 27.65
N ASP A 286 -0.71 1.66 28.74
CA ASP A 286 -0.67 1.07 30.09
C ASP A 286 -1.95 0.26 30.38
N GLY A 287 -1.78 -0.94 30.94
CA GLY A 287 -2.86 -1.89 31.20
C GLY A 287 -3.26 -2.74 29.99
N LEU A 288 -2.85 -2.38 28.78
CA LEU A 288 -3.12 -3.15 27.56
C LEU A 288 -2.02 -4.16 27.25
N LYS A 289 -2.42 -5.25 26.60
CA LYS A 289 -1.54 -6.33 26.10
C LYS A 289 -1.87 -6.58 24.65
N LEU A 290 -0.85 -6.84 23.84
CA LEU A 290 -1.03 -7.17 22.43
C LEU A 290 -1.74 -8.52 22.29
N LYS A 291 -2.76 -8.57 21.44
CA LYS A 291 -3.50 -9.79 21.07
C LYS A 291 -3.15 -10.22 19.65
N ALA A 292 -3.18 -9.26 18.72
CA ALA A 292 -2.88 -9.45 17.32
C ALA A 292 -2.28 -8.18 16.73
N TRP A 293 -1.75 -8.28 15.52
CA TRP A 293 -1.32 -7.13 14.74
C TRP A 293 -1.39 -7.44 13.25
N GLN A 294 -1.60 -6.42 12.42
CA GLN A 294 -1.47 -6.54 10.96
C GLN A 294 -0.17 -5.87 10.54
N PRO A 295 0.72 -6.52 9.77
CA PRO A 295 2.05 -5.99 9.45
C PRO A 295 2.04 -4.85 8.42
N GLY A 296 1.08 -4.84 7.49
CA GLY A 296 1.15 -3.96 6.32
C GLY A 296 0.05 -2.92 6.21
N GLY A 297 -1.19 -3.30 6.48
CA GLY A 297 -2.40 -2.53 6.28
C GLY A 297 -3.62 -3.43 6.55
N ALA A 298 -4.82 -2.88 6.48
CA ALA A 298 -6.06 -3.61 6.73
C ALA A 298 -6.23 -4.87 5.87
N GLY A 299 -5.69 -4.89 4.65
CA GLY A 299 -5.83 -6.01 3.71
C GLY A 299 -4.76 -7.09 3.87
N THR A 300 -4.22 -7.29 5.08
CA THR A 300 -3.19 -8.29 5.39
C THR A 300 -3.65 -9.21 6.52
N ASP A 301 -3.21 -10.48 6.51
CA ASP A 301 -3.50 -11.41 7.59
C ASP A 301 -2.99 -10.88 8.94
N PHE A 302 -3.79 -11.10 10.00
CA PHE A 302 -3.37 -10.91 11.38
C PHE A 302 -2.23 -11.88 11.74
N LEU A 303 -1.24 -11.33 12.42
CA LEU A 303 -0.19 -12.04 13.12
C LEU A 303 -0.41 -11.88 14.63
N THR A 304 0.10 -12.83 15.40
CA THR A 304 0.03 -12.83 16.88
C THR A 304 1.36 -12.34 17.49
N GLU A 305 1.38 -12.21 18.82
CA GLU A 305 2.59 -11.85 19.59
C GLU A 305 3.80 -12.75 19.27
N SER A 306 3.57 -14.04 18.96
CA SER A 306 4.64 -14.99 18.62
C SER A 306 5.41 -14.63 17.35
N HIS A 307 4.90 -13.70 16.55
CA HIS A 307 5.50 -13.26 15.29
C HIS A 307 6.27 -11.93 15.43
N LEU A 308 6.32 -11.30 16.61
CA LEU A 308 6.96 -9.99 16.78
C LEU A 308 8.47 -10.01 16.48
N ASP A 309 9.14 -11.14 16.69
CA ASP A 309 10.58 -11.26 16.42
C ASP A 309 10.91 -11.43 14.93
N LEU A 310 9.90 -11.43 14.05
CA LEU A 310 10.12 -11.49 12.60
C LEU A 310 10.71 -10.17 12.07
N PRO A 311 11.70 -10.25 11.16
CA PRO A 311 12.13 -9.12 10.37
C PRO A 311 10.97 -8.57 9.53
N MET A 312 10.79 -7.24 9.53
CA MET A 312 9.80 -6.54 8.72
C MET A 312 10.30 -6.39 7.28
N ASP A 313 10.21 -7.48 6.53
CA ASP A 313 10.53 -7.54 5.11
C ASP A 313 9.56 -8.46 4.33
N PHE A 314 9.65 -8.43 2.99
CA PHE A 314 8.67 -9.12 2.15
C PHE A 314 8.74 -10.65 2.29
N GLU A 315 9.93 -11.22 2.52
CA GLU A 315 10.13 -12.67 2.55
C GLU A 315 9.69 -13.27 3.88
N HIS A 316 10.10 -12.70 5.01
CA HIS A 316 9.81 -13.24 6.34
C HIS A 316 8.33 -13.13 6.69
N ILE A 317 7.70 -11.99 6.39
CA ILE A 317 6.26 -11.80 6.63
C ILE A 317 5.43 -12.72 5.73
N ALA A 318 5.83 -12.91 4.46
CA ALA A 318 5.18 -13.88 3.56
C ALA A 318 5.25 -15.32 4.11
N LYS A 319 6.42 -15.73 4.64
CA LYS A 319 6.60 -17.05 5.25
C LYS A 319 5.76 -17.26 6.51
N ALA A 320 5.45 -16.19 7.24
CA ALA A 320 4.54 -16.22 8.38
C ALA A 320 3.05 -16.34 7.98
N GLY A 321 2.74 -16.28 6.68
CA GLY A 321 1.38 -16.37 6.16
C GLY A 321 0.64 -15.04 6.13
N SER A 322 1.36 -13.91 6.12
CA SER A 322 0.80 -12.57 5.90
C SER A 322 1.56 -11.85 4.79
N ARG A 323 1.36 -10.54 4.61
CA ARG A 323 2.06 -9.73 3.60
C ARG A 323 2.55 -8.42 4.19
N MET A 324 3.72 -7.98 3.75
CA MET A 324 4.33 -6.73 4.21
C MET A 324 3.46 -5.49 3.93
N GLY A 325 2.64 -5.53 2.88
CA GLY A 325 1.71 -4.45 2.53
C GLY A 325 2.41 -3.08 2.48
N THR A 326 1.80 -2.08 3.11
CA THR A 326 2.35 -0.71 3.14
C THR A 326 3.39 -0.50 4.25
N ALA A 327 3.59 -1.51 5.10
CA ALA A 327 4.42 -1.52 6.31
C ALA A 327 3.94 -0.64 7.47
N LEU A 328 2.69 -0.19 7.45
CA LEU A 328 2.09 0.50 8.60
C LEU A 328 1.28 -0.52 9.39
N ALA A 329 1.89 -1.00 10.48
CA ALA A 329 1.28 -2.03 11.28
C ALA A 329 0.13 -1.47 12.14
N MET A 330 -0.86 -2.30 12.43
CA MET A 330 -1.93 -1.99 13.36
C MET A 330 -1.88 -2.95 14.54
N ALA A 331 -1.63 -2.44 15.74
CA ALA A 331 -1.68 -3.24 16.97
C ALA A 331 -3.13 -3.37 17.47
N VAL A 332 -3.52 -4.59 17.81
CA VAL A 332 -4.81 -4.95 18.40
C VAL A 332 -4.56 -5.48 19.79
N ASP A 333 -5.18 -4.87 20.80
CA ASP A 333 -5.04 -5.29 22.19
C ASP A 333 -6.11 -6.33 22.60
N HIS A 334 -5.91 -6.93 23.78
CA HIS A 334 -6.74 -8.01 24.31
C HIS A 334 -8.19 -7.65 24.62
N GLU A 335 -8.57 -6.37 24.71
CA GLU A 335 -9.97 -5.98 24.95
C GLU A 335 -10.80 -5.93 23.66
N ILE A 336 -10.16 -5.91 22.48
CA ILE A 336 -10.87 -5.87 21.21
C ILE A 336 -11.35 -7.26 20.82
N ASN A 337 -12.66 -7.39 20.58
CA ASN A 337 -13.24 -8.57 19.99
C ASN A 337 -12.88 -8.68 18.50
N MET A 338 -12.38 -9.84 18.08
CA MET A 338 -11.90 -10.05 16.71
C MET A 338 -13.02 -10.16 15.69
N VAL A 339 -14.22 -10.63 16.07
CA VAL A 339 -15.39 -10.61 15.18
C VAL A 339 -15.78 -9.16 14.86
N SER A 340 -15.87 -8.30 15.88
CA SER A 340 -16.18 -6.88 15.71
C SER A 340 -15.15 -6.13 14.86
N LEU A 341 -13.86 -6.39 15.10
CA LEU A 341 -12.77 -5.81 14.32
C LEU A 341 -12.81 -6.28 12.86
N THR A 342 -12.87 -7.59 12.63
CA THR A 342 -12.92 -8.15 11.27
C THR A 342 -14.17 -7.70 10.52
N ARG A 343 -15.32 -7.62 11.19
CA ARG A 343 -16.55 -7.05 10.63
C ARG A 343 -16.38 -5.61 10.18
N ASN A 344 -15.63 -4.79 10.93
CA ASN A 344 -15.34 -3.41 10.54
C ASN A 344 -14.48 -3.34 9.28
N LEU A 345 -13.44 -4.18 9.20
CA LEU A 345 -12.57 -4.27 8.02
C LEU A 345 -13.35 -4.75 6.78
N GLU A 346 -14.13 -5.83 6.92
CA GLU A 346 -14.95 -6.38 5.85
C GLU A 346 -16.03 -5.39 5.38
N GLU A 347 -16.60 -4.59 6.28
CA GLU A 347 -17.55 -3.52 5.91
C GLU A 347 -16.87 -2.42 5.09
N PHE A 348 -15.65 -2.03 5.45
CA PHE A 348 -14.84 -1.12 4.63
C PHE A 348 -14.62 -1.72 3.23
N PHE A 349 -14.11 -2.95 3.13
CA PHE A 349 -13.83 -3.57 1.82
C PHE A 349 -15.09 -3.78 0.99
N SER A 350 -16.21 -4.12 1.62
CA SER A 350 -17.52 -4.25 0.96
C SER A 350 -17.96 -2.91 0.36
N ARG A 351 -17.85 -1.81 1.12
CA ARG A 351 -18.22 -0.47 0.66
C ARG A 351 -17.30 0.05 -0.43
N GLU A 352 -16.01 -0.25 -0.34
CA GLU A 352 -14.99 0.23 -1.27
C GLU A 352 -14.83 -0.64 -2.53
N SER A 353 -15.55 -1.76 -2.62
CA SER A 353 -15.62 -2.56 -3.84
C SER A 353 -16.22 -1.78 -5.00
N CYS A 354 -15.60 -1.82 -6.18
CA CYS A 354 -16.20 -1.26 -7.40
C CYS A 354 -17.43 -2.05 -7.91
N GLY A 355 -17.66 -3.26 -7.38
CA GLY A 355 -18.79 -4.11 -7.76
C GLY A 355 -18.66 -4.79 -9.13
N TRP A 356 -17.47 -4.80 -9.75
CA TRP A 356 -17.29 -5.34 -11.10
C TRP A 356 -17.40 -6.87 -11.18
N CYS A 357 -16.69 -7.61 -10.33
CA CYS A 357 -16.70 -9.07 -10.34
C CYS A 357 -17.67 -9.64 -9.29
N THR A 358 -18.49 -10.61 -9.71
CA THR A 358 -19.52 -11.24 -8.88
C THR A 358 -18.99 -11.74 -7.52
N PRO A 359 -17.85 -12.46 -7.43
CA PRO A 359 -17.38 -12.95 -6.14
C PRO A 359 -17.09 -11.83 -5.12
N CYS A 360 -16.54 -10.71 -5.59
CA CYS A 360 -16.29 -9.55 -4.74
C CYS A 360 -17.57 -8.77 -4.42
N ARG A 361 -18.39 -8.48 -5.45
CA ARG A 361 -19.62 -7.69 -5.35
C ARG A 361 -20.62 -8.31 -4.37
N ASP A 362 -20.82 -9.61 -4.46
CA ASP A 362 -21.86 -10.31 -3.70
C ASP A 362 -21.28 -11.01 -2.46
N GLY A 363 -20.02 -11.44 -2.51
CA GLY A 363 -19.36 -12.16 -1.41
C GLY A 363 -18.98 -11.30 -0.22
N LEU A 364 -18.42 -10.10 -0.43
CA LEU A 364 -18.03 -9.20 0.68
C LEU A 364 -19.25 -8.70 1.50
N PRO A 365 -20.37 -8.28 0.89
CA PRO A 365 -21.57 -8.01 1.67
C PRO A 365 -22.09 -9.23 2.45
N TRP A 366 -21.87 -10.44 1.93
CA TRP A 366 -22.28 -11.68 2.60
C TRP A 366 -21.42 -11.99 3.84
N SER A 367 -20.09 -11.81 3.75
CA SER A 367 -19.20 -11.92 4.92
C SER A 367 -19.63 -10.94 6.02
N VAL A 368 -19.88 -9.68 5.65
CA VAL A 368 -20.35 -8.64 6.60
C VAL A 368 -21.68 -9.03 7.26
N LYS A 369 -22.62 -9.60 6.51
CA LYS A 369 -23.91 -10.04 7.06
C LYS A 369 -23.73 -11.12 8.12
N ILE A 370 -22.92 -12.14 7.84
CA ILE A 370 -22.65 -13.22 8.79
C ILE A 370 -21.92 -12.68 10.02
N LEU A 371 -20.89 -11.85 9.81
CA LEU A 371 -20.13 -11.28 10.93
C LEU A 371 -20.97 -10.40 11.86
N ARG A 372 -21.94 -9.65 11.32
CA ARG A 372 -22.92 -8.90 12.16
C ARG A 372 -23.82 -9.84 12.97
N ALA A 373 -24.25 -10.95 12.39
CA ALA A 373 -25.04 -11.95 13.13
C ALA A 373 -24.21 -12.56 14.27
N LEU A 374 -22.95 -12.93 14.00
CA LEU A 374 -22.03 -13.44 15.02
C LEU A 374 -21.77 -12.40 16.14
N GLU A 375 -21.52 -11.13 15.78
CA GLU A 375 -21.34 -10.04 16.74
C GLU A 375 -22.55 -9.85 17.66
N ASN A 376 -23.77 -10.05 17.14
CA ASN A 376 -25.01 -9.92 17.90
C ASN A 376 -25.42 -11.20 18.67
N GLY A 377 -24.65 -12.29 18.58
CA GLY A 377 -25.03 -13.58 19.17
C GLY A 377 -26.17 -14.30 18.43
N GLU A 378 -26.43 -13.92 17.18
CA GLU A 378 -27.48 -14.44 16.30
C GLU A 378 -26.95 -15.43 15.25
N GLY A 379 -25.65 -15.74 15.27
CA GLY A 379 -25.01 -16.65 14.33
C GLY A 379 -25.60 -18.06 14.36
N GLN A 380 -25.56 -18.76 13.23
CA GLN A 380 -26.13 -20.09 13.04
C GLN A 380 -25.04 -21.16 12.89
N PRO A 381 -25.32 -22.42 13.28
CA PRO A 381 -24.44 -23.53 12.92
C PRO A 381 -24.22 -23.58 11.40
N GLY A 382 -22.96 -23.61 10.96
CA GLY A 382 -22.59 -23.54 9.53
C GLY A 382 -22.10 -22.16 9.06
N ASP A 383 -22.30 -21.09 9.85
CA ASP A 383 -21.90 -19.73 9.44
C ASP A 383 -20.38 -19.58 9.34
N ILE A 384 -19.63 -20.17 10.26
CA ILE A 384 -18.16 -20.11 10.25
C ILE A 384 -17.59 -20.87 9.05
N GLU A 385 -18.14 -22.04 8.74
CA GLU A 385 -17.78 -22.83 7.56
C GLU A 385 -18.10 -22.06 6.26
N THR A 386 -19.21 -21.31 6.26
CA THR A 386 -19.57 -20.43 5.15
C THR A 386 -18.56 -19.30 4.97
N LEU A 387 -18.11 -18.67 6.07
CA LEU A 387 -17.04 -17.66 6.02
C LEU A 387 -15.74 -18.26 5.46
N GLU A 388 -15.35 -19.46 5.88
CA GLU A 388 -14.15 -20.15 5.35
C GLU A 388 -14.28 -20.53 3.86
N GLN A 389 -15.49 -20.83 3.40
CA GLN A 389 -15.77 -21.01 1.98
C GLN A 389 -15.64 -19.69 1.22
N LEU A 390 -16.15 -18.59 1.76
CA LEU A 390 -15.98 -17.26 1.17
C LEU A 390 -14.50 -16.88 1.03
N CYS A 391 -13.67 -17.12 2.06
CA CYS A 391 -12.23 -16.86 1.96
C CYS A 391 -11.59 -17.57 0.75
N ARG A 392 -12.03 -18.80 0.44
CA ARG A 392 -11.57 -19.55 -0.74
C ARG A 392 -12.12 -18.99 -2.05
N PHE A 393 -13.41 -18.65 -2.11
CA PHE A 393 -14.05 -18.14 -3.33
C PHE A 393 -13.64 -16.71 -3.68
N LEU A 394 -13.25 -15.90 -2.70
CA LEU A 394 -12.76 -14.53 -2.91
C LEU A 394 -11.24 -14.44 -3.05
N GLY A 395 -10.55 -15.57 -2.85
CA GLY A 395 -9.10 -15.67 -2.98
C GLY A 395 -8.56 -15.43 -4.40
N PRO A 396 -7.22 -15.38 -4.54
CA PRO A 396 -6.56 -15.16 -5.82
C PRO A 396 -7.02 -16.12 -6.92
N GLY A 397 -7.22 -15.60 -8.14
CA GLY A 397 -7.64 -16.38 -9.31
C GLY A 397 -9.16 -16.44 -9.53
N ASN A 398 -9.97 -16.12 -8.52
CA ASN A 398 -11.43 -16.10 -8.64
C ASN A 398 -12.00 -14.68 -8.84
N THR A 399 -11.17 -13.66 -8.71
CA THR A 399 -11.57 -12.24 -8.69
C THR A 399 -10.80 -11.44 -9.73
N PHE A 400 -11.37 -10.32 -10.16
CA PHE A 400 -10.82 -9.54 -11.28
C PHE A 400 -9.60 -8.68 -10.88
N CYS A 401 -9.45 -8.37 -9.59
CA CYS A 401 -8.32 -7.62 -9.04
C CYS A 401 -8.01 -8.11 -7.62
N ALA A 402 -6.92 -7.60 -7.03
CA ALA A 402 -6.46 -8.01 -5.70
C ALA A 402 -7.30 -7.47 -4.52
N HIS A 403 -8.35 -6.68 -4.77
CA HIS A 403 -9.21 -6.11 -3.72
C HIS A 403 -9.85 -7.18 -2.83
N ALA A 404 -10.61 -8.11 -3.43
CA ALA A 404 -11.29 -9.16 -2.67
C ALA A 404 -10.31 -10.16 -2.02
N PRO A 405 -9.21 -10.59 -2.69
CA PRO A 405 -8.18 -11.39 -2.04
C PRO A 405 -7.60 -10.69 -0.81
N GLY A 406 -7.26 -9.40 -0.90
CA GLY A 406 -6.78 -8.63 0.25
C GLY A 406 -7.84 -8.44 1.34
N ALA A 407 -9.12 -8.32 0.96
CA ALA A 407 -10.21 -8.16 1.91
C ALA A 407 -10.41 -9.39 2.81
N VAL A 408 -10.25 -10.61 2.27
CA VAL A 408 -10.51 -11.85 3.03
C VAL A 408 -9.32 -12.37 3.83
N GLU A 409 -8.11 -11.85 3.63
CA GLU A 409 -6.94 -12.17 4.45
C GLU A 409 -7.13 -11.89 5.95
N PRO A 410 -7.56 -10.68 6.39
CA PRO A 410 -7.87 -10.45 7.80
C PRO A 410 -8.95 -11.39 8.32
N LEU A 411 -9.97 -11.74 7.52
CA LEU A 411 -11.00 -12.69 7.93
C LEU A 411 -10.45 -14.11 8.10
N GLN A 412 -9.66 -14.59 7.14
CA GLN A 412 -9.05 -15.92 7.18
C GLN A 412 -8.18 -16.10 8.41
N SER A 413 -7.27 -15.16 8.66
CA SER A 413 -6.39 -15.18 9.84
C SER A 413 -7.15 -14.98 11.15
N ALA A 414 -8.18 -14.14 11.18
CA ALA A 414 -9.02 -13.97 12.37
C ALA A 414 -9.72 -15.28 12.75
N ILE A 415 -10.29 -16.00 11.79
CA ILE A 415 -10.88 -17.33 12.04
C ILE A 415 -9.79 -18.31 12.48
N LYS A 416 -8.62 -18.32 11.82
CA LYS A 416 -7.52 -19.23 12.14
C LYS A 416 -7.02 -19.09 13.58
N TYR A 417 -6.81 -17.86 14.06
CA TYR A 417 -6.18 -17.60 15.36
C TYR A 417 -7.18 -17.36 16.50
N PHE A 418 -8.40 -16.94 16.19
CA PHE A 418 -9.39 -16.50 17.19
C PHE A 418 -10.77 -17.15 16.98
N ARG A 419 -10.81 -18.38 16.44
CA ARG A 419 -12.03 -19.14 16.17
C ARG A 419 -13.02 -19.15 17.35
N GLU A 420 -12.52 -19.27 18.57
CA GLU A 420 -13.35 -19.30 19.79
C GLU A 420 -14.24 -18.05 19.92
N GLU A 421 -13.78 -16.88 19.47
CA GLU A 421 -14.59 -15.65 19.49
C GLU A 421 -15.71 -15.66 18.45
N PHE A 422 -15.51 -16.36 17.33
CA PHE A 422 -16.55 -16.57 16.33
C PHE A 422 -17.58 -17.59 16.84
N GLU A 423 -17.13 -18.67 17.46
CA GLU A 423 -18.00 -19.70 18.05
C GLU A 423 -18.85 -19.14 19.20
N ALA A 424 -18.32 -18.20 19.98
CA ALA A 424 -19.06 -17.49 21.02
C ALA A 424 -20.26 -16.67 20.50
N GLY A 425 -20.22 -16.27 19.22
CA GLY A 425 -21.29 -15.54 18.53
C GLY A 425 -22.41 -16.43 17.97
N ILE A 426 -22.29 -17.75 18.09
CA ILE A 426 -23.32 -18.69 17.64
C ILE A 426 -24.47 -18.72 18.64
N SER A 427 -25.69 -18.56 18.15
CA SER A 427 -26.91 -18.62 18.95
C SER A 427 -27.03 -19.97 19.64
N LYS A 428 -27.21 -19.93 20.97
CA LYS A 428 -27.54 -21.12 21.79
C LYS A 428 -28.97 -21.61 21.53
N GLN A 429 -29.83 -20.78 20.96
CA GLN A 429 -31.17 -21.16 20.53
C GLN A 429 -31.10 -21.68 19.10
N TYR A 430 -31.37 -22.97 18.93
CA TYR A 430 -31.50 -23.58 17.60
C TYR A 430 -32.76 -23.02 16.92
N LEU A 431 -32.57 -22.07 16.00
CA LEU A 431 -33.64 -21.52 15.16
C LEU A 431 -33.87 -22.45 13.97
N GLY A 432 -34.34 -23.66 14.24
CA GLY A 432 -34.80 -24.57 13.19
C GLY A 432 -36.10 -24.05 12.58
N ASN A 433 -36.09 -23.71 11.29
CA ASN A 433 -37.31 -23.51 10.49
C ASN A 433 -38.08 -24.83 10.22
N LEU A 434 -37.76 -25.90 10.96
CA LEU A 434 -38.54 -27.12 11.01
C LEU A 434 -39.82 -26.85 11.81
N LYS A 435 -40.81 -26.22 11.18
CA LYS A 435 -42.19 -26.54 11.57
C LYS A 435 -42.37 -28.01 11.25
N ALA A 436 -42.62 -28.83 12.27
CA ALA A 436 -43.17 -30.16 12.04
C ALA A 436 -44.44 -29.98 11.20
N ILE A 437 -44.38 -30.38 9.93
CA ILE A 437 -45.58 -30.40 9.09
C ILE A 437 -46.44 -31.54 9.63
N GLY A 438 -47.47 -31.20 10.40
CA GLY A 438 -48.45 -32.19 10.84
C GLY A 438 -49.09 -32.86 9.63
N GLY A 439 -49.12 -34.19 9.61
CA GLY A 439 -49.79 -34.98 8.57
C GLY A 439 -48.90 -35.60 7.50
N ILE A 440 -47.58 -35.47 7.56
CA ILE A 440 -46.67 -36.26 6.72
C ILE A 440 -46.11 -37.41 7.57
N GLN A 441 -46.50 -38.65 7.24
CA GLN A 441 -45.85 -39.83 7.82
C GLN A 441 -44.35 -39.78 7.49
N PRO A 442 -43.45 -40.06 8.45
CA PRO A 442 -42.03 -40.15 8.15
C PRO A 442 -41.85 -41.30 7.16
N ASN A 443 -41.50 -41.00 5.91
CA ASN A 443 -40.98 -42.02 5.03
C ASN A 443 -39.70 -42.56 5.69
N LEU A 444 -39.76 -43.84 6.03
CA LEU A 444 -38.68 -44.68 6.52
C LEU A 444 -37.50 -44.62 5.53
N LEU A 445 -36.67 -43.57 5.62
CA LEU A 445 -35.42 -43.44 4.88
C LEU A 445 -34.22 -44.00 5.67
N LYS A 446 -34.47 -44.67 6.80
CA LYS A 446 -33.42 -45.39 7.56
C LYS A 446 -33.18 -46.83 7.07
N GLU A 447 -33.88 -47.27 6.03
CA GLU A 447 -33.63 -48.56 5.38
C GLU A 447 -33.44 -48.38 3.87
N ARG A 448 -32.32 -47.77 3.48
CA ARG A 448 -31.58 -48.07 2.25
C ARG A 448 -30.41 -47.09 2.12
N TRP A 449 -29.22 -47.65 2.39
CA TRP A 449 -27.90 -47.48 1.79
C TRP A 449 -26.83 -47.53 2.89
#